data_AF-A0A1U7IFL7-F1
#
_entry.id   AF-A0A1U7IFL7-F1
#
_cell.length_a   1.000
_cell.length_b   1.000
_cell.length_c   1.000
_cell.angle_alpha   90.00
_cell.angle_beta   90.00
_cell.angle_gamma   90.00
#
_symmetry.space_group_name_H-M   'P 1'
#
loop_
_entity.id
_entity.type
_entity.pdbx_description
1 polymer ?
#
loop_
_entity_poly.entity_id
_entity_poly.type
_entity_poly.pdbx_seq_one_letter_code
_entity_poly.pdbx_strand_id
1 'polypeptide(L)' 'MKTTVPSKLPKVTFYLPEQLRRDLEKLAKIRRRSMSNLIVVLLENEVKQAKDSGEFYQEIEY' A
#
# COMPACT_ATOMS: atom_id res chain seq x y z
N MET A 1 -0.53 15.02 25.41
CA MET A 1 -0.52 15.80 24.15
C MET A 1 -0.27 14.85 22.99
N LYS A 2 -1.22 14.68 22.06
CA LYS A 2 -0.97 13.94 20.80
C LYS A 2 -0.72 14.96 19.70
N THR A 3 0.54 15.25 19.43
CA THR A 3 0.94 16.09 18.31
C THR A 3 0.95 15.21 17.06
N THR A 4 -0.19 15.09 16.37
CA THR A 4 -0.21 14.49 15.04
C THR A 4 0.25 15.55 14.05
N VAL A 5 1.49 15.44 13.56
CA VAL A 5 1.90 16.22 12.39
C VAL A 5 1.04 15.71 11.22
N PRO A 6 0.19 16.55 10.61
CA PRO A 6 -0.65 16.10 9.51
C PRO A 6 0.25 15.71 8.34
N SER A 7 0.11 14.48 7.86
CA SER A 7 0.71 14.12 6.58
C SER A 7 0.01 14.94 5.49
N LYS A 8 0.78 15.58 4.60
CA LYS A 8 0.23 16.23 3.39
C LYS A 8 -0.19 15.22 2.32
N LEU A 9 0.02 13.92 2.56
CA LEU A 9 -0.32 12.87 1.60
C LEU A 9 -1.83 12.59 1.61
N PRO A 10 -2.42 12.23 0.44
CA PRO A 10 -3.79 11.76 0.36
C PRO A 10 -4.03 10.58 1.30
N LYS A 11 -5.16 10.60 2.01
CA LYS A 11 -5.58 9.50 2.88
C LYS A 11 -6.49 8.56 2.11
N VAL A 12 -6.16 7.27 2.14
CA VAL A 12 -7.01 6.18 1.62
C VAL A 12 -7.50 5.36 2.82
N THR A 13 -8.76 4.97 2.83
CA THR A 13 -9.36 4.10 3.86
C THR A 13 -10.17 3.01 3.18
N PHE A 14 -9.91 1.76 3.54
CA PHE A 14 -10.55 0.58 2.98
C PHE A 14 -10.62 -0.53 4.02
N TYR A 15 -11.50 -1.50 3.79
CA TYR A 15 -11.62 -2.68 4.64
C TYR A 15 -10.69 -3.78 4.14
N LEU A 16 -10.06 -4.48 5.08
CA LEU A 16 -9.19 -5.62 4.81
C LEU A 16 -9.75 -6.87 5.49
N PRO A 17 -9.67 -8.05 4.84
CA PRO A 17 -9.87 -9.32 5.53
C PRO A 17 -8.95 -9.41 6.74
N GLU A 18 -9.47 -9.91 7.87
CA GLU A 18 -8.73 -9.92 9.14
C GLU A 18 -7.42 -10.70 9.04
N GLN A 19 -7.43 -11.84 8.36
CA GLN A 19 -6.26 -12.67 8.18
C GLN A 19 -5.15 -11.92 7.42
N LEU A 20 -5.52 -11.23 6.32
CA LEU A 20 -4.58 -10.44 5.54
C LEU A 20 -3.98 -9.30 6.37
N ARG A 21 -4.78 -8.63 7.21
CA ARG A 21 -4.29 -7.60 8.14
C ARG A 21 -3.21 -8.18 9.08
N ARG A 22 -3.47 -9.35 9.68
CA ARG A 22 -2.54 -10.01 10.60
C ARG A 22 -1.23 -10.39 9.92
N ASP A 23 -1.29 -10.87 8.69
CA ASP A 23 -0.10 -11.28 7.94
C ASP A 23 0.74 -10.06 7.51
N LEU A 24 0.10 -8.96 7.10
CA LEU A 24 0.77 -7.69 6.82
C LEU A 24 1.46 -7.10 8.06
N GLU A 25 0.82 -7.17 9.23
CA GLU A 25 1.43 -6.73 10.50
C GLU A 25 2.69 -7.55 10.84
N LYS A 26 2.64 -8.87 10.69
CA LYS A 26 3.80 -9.74 10.91
C LYS A 26 4.92 -9.43 9.92
N LEU A 27 4.59 -9.31 8.64
CA LEU A 27 5.57 -9.01 7.59
C LEU A 27 6.25 -7.66 7.81
N ALA A 28 5.49 -6.64 8.22
CA ALA A 28 6.01 -5.32 8.53
C ALA A 28 7.04 -5.37 9.68
N LYS A 29 6.75 -6.15 10.73
CA LYS A 29 7.69 -6.39 11.85
C LYS A 29 8.97 -7.07 11.39
N ILE A 30 8.88 -8.14 10.62
CA ILE A 30 10.04 -8.86 10.07
C ILE A 30 10.93 -7.91 9.27
N ARG A 31 10.31 -7.02 8.47
CA ARG A 31 11.00 -6.04 7.62
C ARG A 31 11.35 -4.72 8.33
N ARG A 32 11.22 -4.67 9.66
CA ARG A 32 11.52 -3.49 10.51
C ARG A 32 10.91 -2.18 10.01
N ARG A 33 9.64 -2.21 9.57
CA ARG A 33 8.91 -1.03 9.08
C ARG A 33 7.47 -0.99 9.59
N SER A 34 6.82 0.17 9.45
CA SER A 34 5.38 0.27 9.75
C SER A 34 4.55 -0.45 8.69
N MET A 35 3.36 -0.91 9.09
CA MET A 35 2.43 -1.55 8.15
C MET A 35 2.03 -0.61 7.02
N SER A 36 1.77 0.67 7.31
CA SER A 36 1.44 1.67 6.29
C SER A 36 2.56 1.85 5.27
N ASN A 37 3.83 1.90 5.72
CA ASN A 37 4.96 2.00 4.81
C ASN A 37 5.14 0.72 3.97
N LEU A 38 4.92 -0.46 4.56
CA LEU A 38 4.91 -1.72 3.81
C LEU A 38 3.85 -1.70 2.69
N ILE A 39 2.62 -1.28 3.01
CA ILE A 39 1.53 -1.22 2.02
C ILE A 39 1.88 -0.25 0.89
N VAL A 40 2.41 0.94 1.19
CA VAL A 40 2.83 1.91 0.18
C VAL A 40 3.85 1.28 -0.79
N VAL A 41 4.89 0.62 -0.26
CA VAL A 41 5.91 -0.04 -1.10
C VAL A 41 5.32 -1.16 -1.96
N LEU A 42 4.38 -1.95 -1.42
CA LEU A 42 3.72 -3.00 -2.21
C LEU A 42 2.92 -2.40 -3.37
N LEU A 43 2.18 -1.31 -3.12
CA LEU A 43 1.39 -0.62 -4.15
C LEU A 43 2.29 0.06 -5.20
N GLU A 44 3.40 0.68 -4.78
CA GLU A 44 4.38 1.27 -5.70
C GLU A 44 4.99 0.22 -6.62
N ASN A 45 5.33 -0.96 -6.08
CA ASN A 45 5.87 -2.06 -6.87
C ASN A 45 4.86 -2.61 -7.87
N GLU A 46 3.60 -2.78 -7.45
CA GLU A 46 2.52 -3.24 -8.33
C GLU A 46 2.30 -2.28 -9.50
N VAL A 47 2.17 -0.98 -9.20
CA VAL A 47 2.02 0.06 -10.24
C VAL A 47 3.23 0.12 -11.15
N LYS A 48 4.44 -0.02 -10.60
CA LYS A 48 5.67 -0.07 -11.41
C LYS A 48 5.63 -1.27 -12.36
N GLN A 49 5.28 -2.46 -11.86
CA GLN A 49 5.18 -3.66 -12.68
C GLN A 49 4.16 -3.51 -13.80
N ALA A 50 2.98 -2.96 -13.51
CA ALA A 50 1.94 -2.72 -14.51
C ALA A 50 2.34 -1.65 -15.55
N LYS A 51 3.16 -0.67 -15.19
CA LYS A 51 3.74 0.29 -16.13
C LYS A 51 4.80 -0.35 -17.02
N ASP A 52 5.67 -1.18 -16.43
CA ASP A 52 6.76 -1.85 -17.12
C ASP A 52 6.25 -2.95 -18.07
N SER A 53 5.15 -3.63 -17.72
CA SER A 53 4.49 -4.64 -18.56
C SER A 53 3.67 -4.04 -19.70
N GLY A 54 3.40 -2.73 -19.66
CA GLY A 54 2.53 -2.04 -20.60
C GLY A 54 1.04 -2.13 -20.29
N GLU A 55 0.64 -2.81 -19.20
CA GLU A 55 -0.76 -2.99 -18.77
C GLU A 55 -1.49 -1.65 -18.57
N PHE A 56 -0.79 -0.64 -18.03
CA PHE A 56 -1.35 0.70 -17.81
C PHE A 56 -1.78 1.43 -19.09
N TYR A 57 -1.33 0.98 -20.25
CA TYR A 57 -1.56 1.63 -21.54
C TYR A 57 -2.48 0.80 -22.44
N GLN A 58 -3.02 -0.30 -21.94
CA GLN A 58 -4.07 -1.05 -22.62
C GLN A 58 -5.38 -0.28 -22.44
N GLU A 59 -6.08 0.01 -23.54
CA GLU A 59 -7.43 0.56 -23.47
C GLU A 59 -8.35 -0.50 -22.85
N ILE A 60 -8.82 -0.23 -21.63
CA ILE A 60 -9.85 -1.03 -20.99
C ILE A 60 -11.19 -0.36 -21.31
N GLU A 61 -11.96 -0.93 -22.24
CA GLU A 61 -13.37 -0.58 -22.41
C GLU A 61 -14.13 -1.06 -21.17
N TYR A 62 -14.75 -0.12 -20.44
CA TYR A 62 -15.59 -0.38 -19.27
C TYR A 62 -17.07 -0.45 -19.63
#